data_AF-A0A357YRC8-F1
#
_entry.id   AF-A0A357YRC8-F1
#
_cell.length_a   1.000
_cell.length_b   1.000
_cell.length_c   1.000
_cell.angle_alpha   90.00
_cell.angle_beta   90.00
_cell.angle_gamma   90.00
#
_symmetry.space_group_name_H-M   'P 1'
#
loop_
_entity.id
_entity.type
_entity.pdbx_description
1 polymer ?
#
loop_
_entity_poly.entity_id
_entity_poly.type
_entity_poly.pdbx_seq_one_letter_code
_entity_poly.pdbx_strand_id
1 'polypeptide(L)'
;MNQLQQLSDRIISRVNANLMELEFDTSTFVNHALDHDKMLEFYAFYGITSRHPLYFNFKNSNIAGSYFLGKCYVGRSAIYKSDVRGDELKREGDCIKSAKDIPLVEDEMISILDSLLYKTLVHSNSHNPESPELFSIRNTISAHYANIHGSTLEGCFLGPFATVDLMNLHSCVVGEFSYVQVGELFHRKIDPGTVWIKNPHFEFKYKFKNSILDNFVGVTDTHQPRGVIYDFVRARDQEFERLFEVMHLEPFEVPGSSAINRYAVIKGKTRIGENVLVAQRALLQNATMGDGSNAQENSYIIDSVLEGNCITAHGGKIIHADVGQECFVGFNSFLNGGPDARIQIGEGCIIMPHTIINPSMPIQIPSEHLVWGYIQSPEDLATHTISLDALAEVRESLTVGQMTFSGKGSVFIGSFKDRLKKILKDNGALFKDGENRGHAQDDQNISYNIIQPYRTGERKGLYPSIRIKP
;
A
#
# COMPACT_ATOMS: atom_id res chain seq x y z
N MET A 1 -6.43 -30.59 18.10
CA MET A 1 -6.06 -29.17 17.87
C MET A 1 -7.27 -28.44 17.32
N ASN A 2 -7.48 -27.19 17.73
CA ASN A 2 -8.48 -26.30 17.12
C ASN A 2 -8.15 -26.14 15.62
N GLN A 3 -9.16 -26.09 14.74
CA GLN A 3 -8.98 -25.95 13.29
C GLN A 3 -8.25 -24.65 12.91
N LEU A 4 -8.33 -23.58 13.70
CA LEU A 4 -7.55 -22.36 13.48
C LEU A 4 -6.04 -22.61 13.62
N GLN A 5 -5.61 -23.38 14.61
CA GLN A 5 -4.20 -23.77 14.75
C GLN A 5 -3.74 -24.63 13.57
N GLN A 6 -4.56 -25.61 13.18
CA GLN A 6 -4.25 -26.47 12.03
C GLN A 6 -4.14 -25.66 10.73
N LEU A 7 -4.94 -24.60 10.58
CA LEU A 7 -4.83 -23.65 9.48
C LEU A 7 -3.46 -22.95 9.50
N SER A 8 -3.06 -22.38 10.64
CA SER A 8 -1.77 -21.71 10.81
C SER A 8 -0.59 -22.65 10.50
N ASP A 9 -0.59 -23.86 11.05
CA ASP A 9 0.49 -24.85 10.83
C ASP A 9 0.60 -25.27 9.36
N ARG A 10 -0.56 -25.40 8.68
CA ARG A 10 -0.61 -25.71 7.26
C ARG A 10 -0.03 -24.57 6.41
N ILE A 11 -0.37 -23.33 6.72
CA ILE A 11 0.16 -22.14 6.02
C ILE A 11 1.68 -22.11 6.17
N ILE A 12 2.20 -22.22 7.41
CA ILE A 12 3.64 -22.27 7.69
C ILE A 12 4.31 -23.37 6.86
N SER A 13 3.77 -24.59 6.91
CA SER A 13 4.35 -25.74 6.19
C SER A 13 4.41 -25.51 4.69
N ARG A 14 3.35 -24.94 4.09
CA ARG A 14 3.29 -24.65 2.66
C ARG A 14 4.28 -23.57 2.25
N VAL A 15 4.34 -22.47 3.00
CA VAL A 15 5.24 -21.35 2.68
C VAL A 15 6.69 -21.76 2.87
N ASN A 16 7.03 -22.41 3.99
CA ASN A 16 8.39 -22.88 4.25
C ASN A 16 8.87 -23.91 3.22
N ALA A 17 7.98 -24.76 2.68
CA ALA A 17 8.36 -25.66 1.60
C ALA A 17 8.78 -24.90 0.32
N ASN A 18 8.16 -23.76 0.02
CA ASN A 18 8.53 -22.91 -1.12
C ASN A 18 9.80 -22.09 -0.87
N LEU A 19 10.08 -21.76 0.40
CA LEU A 19 11.21 -20.93 0.81
C LEU A 19 12.42 -21.75 1.31
N MET A 20 12.37 -23.08 1.19
CA MET A 20 13.38 -23.99 1.73
C MET A 20 14.79 -23.68 1.20
N GLU A 21 14.91 -23.38 -0.10
CA GLU A 21 16.19 -23.03 -0.74
C GLU A 21 16.79 -21.72 -0.23
N LEU A 22 15.96 -20.84 0.37
CA LEU A 22 16.39 -19.57 0.94
C LEU A 22 16.68 -19.67 2.45
N GLU A 23 16.59 -20.88 3.02
CA GLU A 23 16.78 -21.16 4.44
C GLU A 23 15.96 -20.23 5.35
N PHE A 24 14.76 -19.88 4.91
CA PHE A 24 13.89 -18.93 5.60
C PHE A 24 12.72 -19.63 6.28
N ASP A 25 12.68 -19.58 7.61
CA ASP A 25 11.61 -20.18 8.42
C ASP A 25 10.61 -19.11 8.89
N THR A 26 9.35 -19.27 8.48
CA THR A 26 8.26 -18.37 8.83
C THR A 26 7.59 -18.70 10.18
N SER A 27 7.91 -19.85 10.79
CA SER A 27 7.24 -20.36 11.99
C SER A 27 7.31 -19.36 13.15
N THR A 28 8.49 -18.80 13.39
CA THR A 28 8.71 -17.84 14.48
C THR A 28 7.82 -16.61 14.32
N PHE A 29 7.73 -16.05 13.11
CA PHE A 29 6.86 -14.90 12.85
C PHE A 29 5.39 -15.25 13.10
N VAL A 30 4.88 -16.33 12.49
CA VAL A 30 3.45 -16.68 12.54
C VAL A 30 3.00 -16.95 13.98
N ASN A 31 3.79 -17.71 14.74
CA ASN A 31 3.47 -18.08 16.12
C ASN A 31 3.42 -16.89 17.08
N HIS A 32 4.11 -15.79 16.77
CA HIS A 32 4.11 -14.58 17.60
C HIS A 32 3.18 -13.49 17.06
N ALA A 33 2.90 -13.48 15.76
CA ALA A 33 1.99 -12.50 15.15
C ALA A 33 0.51 -12.85 15.42
N LEU A 34 0.15 -14.14 15.34
CA LEU A 34 -1.23 -14.60 15.46
C LEU A 34 -1.61 -14.87 16.92
N ASP A 35 -2.35 -13.91 17.49
CA ASP A 35 -3.07 -14.11 18.75
C ASP A 35 -4.47 -14.66 18.46
N HIS A 36 -4.61 -15.99 18.57
CA HIS A 36 -5.85 -16.70 18.25
C HIS A 36 -7.05 -16.25 19.09
N ASP A 37 -6.83 -15.74 20.31
CA ASP A 37 -7.91 -15.23 21.14
C ASP A 37 -8.37 -13.86 20.64
N LYS A 38 -7.44 -12.95 20.31
CA LYS A 38 -7.78 -11.66 19.69
C LYS A 38 -8.45 -11.79 18.34
N MET A 39 -8.10 -12.80 17.54
CA MET A 39 -8.77 -13.04 16.25
C MET A 39 -10.28 -13.28 16.37
N LEU A 40 -10.78 -13.61 17.57
CA LEU A 40 -12.21 -13.76 17.85
C LEU A 40 -12.91 -12.43 18.08
N GLU A 41 -12.18 -11.39 18.47
CA GLU A 41 -12.76 -10.11 18.88
C GLU A 41 -13.26 -9.31 17.68
N PHE A 42 -12.75 -9.59 16.48
CA PHE A 42 -13.01 -8.79 15.30
C PHE A 42 -14.04 -9.42 14.35
N TYR A 43 -14.89 -8.55 13.81
CA TYR A 43 -15.67 -8.83 12.61
C TYR A 43 -14.82 -8.70 11.35
N ALA A 44 -15.35 -9.17 10.23
CA ALA A 44 -14.86 -8.86 8.90
C ALA A 44 -15.92 -8.07 8.13
N PHE A 45 -15.50 -7.36 7.09
CA PHE A 45 -16.35 -6.44 6.36
C PHE A 45 -16.23 -6.65 4.86
N TYR A 46 -17.35 -6.58 4.14
CA TYR A 46 -17.34 -6.57 2.68
C TYR A 46 -18.17 -5.42 2.13
N GLY A 47 -17.61 -4.73 1.14
CA GLY A 47 -18.24 -3.60 0.46
C GLY A 47 -19.22 -4.06 -0.61
N ILE A 48 -20.36 -3.40 -0.68
CA ILE A 48 -21.38 -3.52 -1.72
C ILE A 48 -21.55 -2.15 -2.38
N THR A 49 -21.54 -2.16 -3.71
CA THR A 49 -21.80 -0.99 -4.54
C THR A 49 -22.31 -1.45 -5.90
N SER A 50 -23.08 -0.62 -6.57
CA SER A 50 -23.52 -0.86 -7.95
C SER A 50 -22.42 -0.63 -8.98
N ARG A 51 -21.22 -0.17 -8.57
CA ARG A 51 -20.13 0.22 -9.47
C ARG A 51 -19.20 -0.94 -9.84
N HIS A 52 -18.97 -1.88 -8.93
CA HIS A 52 -18.05 -3.00 -9.12
C HIS A 52 -18.79 -4.35 -9.06
N PRO A 53 -18.42 -5.32 -9.91
CA PRO A 53 -18.95 -6.68 -9.82
C PRO A 53 -18.74 -7.26 -8.41
N LEU A 54 -19.81 -7.81 -7.83
CA LEU A 54 -19.80 -8.38 -6.49
C LEU A 54 -19.51 -9.88 -6.57
N TYR A 55 -18.40 -10.33 -5.97
CA TYR A 55 -18.21 -11.76 -5.73
C TYR A 55 -17.29 -11.99 -4.52
N PHE A 56 -17.81 -12.66 -3.50
CA PHE A 56 -16.99 -13.11 -2.37
C PHE A 56 -17.17 -14.60 -2.14
N ASN A 57 -16.08 -15.34 -2.00
CA ASN A 57 -16.13 -16.75 -1.63
C ASN A 57 -15.05 -17.05 -0.59
N PHE A 58 -15.47 -17.16 0.66
CA PHE A 58 -14.62 -17.46 1.80
C PHE A 58 -14.77 -18.93 2.17
N LYS A 59 -13.66 -19.67 2.27
CA LYS A 59 -13.68 -21.11 2.57
C LYS A 59 -12.55 -21.51 3.50
N ASN A 60 -12.89 -22.16 4.62
CA ASN A 60 -11.94 -22.67 5.62
C ASN A 60 -10.87 -21.63 6.00
N SER A 61 -11.28 -20.40 6.25
CA SER A 61 -10.37 -19.26 6.42
C SER A 61 -10.73 -18.47 7.66
N ASN A 62 -9.74 -17.76 8.22
CA ASN A 62 -9.98 -16.65 9.13
C ASN A 62 -9.83 -15.35 8.34
N ILE A 63 -10.75 -14.41 8.53
CA ILE A 63 -10.72 -13.09 7.86
C ILE A 63 -10.90 -11.94 8.86
N ALA A 64 -10.46 -12.14 10.11
CA ALA A 64 -10.77 -11.26 11.23
C ALA A 64 -10.19 -9.83 11.06
N GLY A 65 -11.02 -8.82 11.27
CA GLY A 65 -10.67 -7.40 11.20
C GLY A 65 -10.42 -6.88 9.78
N SER A 66 -10.72 -7.68 8.76
CA SER A 66 -10.32 -7.40 7.38
C SER A 66 -11.47 -6.86 6.52
N TYR A 67 -11.11 -6.10 5.48
CA TYR A 67 -12.01 -5.44 4.54
C TYR A 67 -11.87 -6.03 3.15
N PHE A 68 -12.99 -6.27 2.48
CA PHE A 68 -13.03 -6.82 1.14
C PHE A 68 -13.90 -5.96 0.23
N LEU A 69 -13.42 -5.65 -0.98
CA LEU A 69 -14.18 -4.92 -2.01
C LEU A 69 -13.95 -5.58 -3.38
N GLY A 70 -14.99 -5.62 -4.22
CA GLY A 70 -14.92 -6.19 -5.57
C GLY A 70 -15.09 -7.73 -5.63
N LYS A 71 -14.23 -8.40 -6.41
CA LYS A 71 -14.24 -9.87 -6.59
C LYS A 71 -13.07 -10.52 -5.85
N CYS A 72 -13.36 -11.34 -4.85
CA CYS A 72 -12.33 -12.02 -4.06
C CYS A 72 -12.72 -13.46 -3.65
N TYR A 73 -11.79 -14.39 -3.83
CA TYR A 73 -11.80 -15.72 -3.24
C TYR A 73 -10.72 -15.82 -2.16
N VAL A 74 -11.09 -16.34 -0.98
CA VAL A 74 -10.14 -16.66 0.10
C VAL A 74 -10.33 -18.11 0.52
N GLY A 75 -9.30 -18.92 0.31
CA GLY A 75 -9.31 -20.35 0.63
C GLY A 75 -8.16 -20.73 1.55
N ARG A 76 -8.46 -21.43 2.65
CA ARG A 76 -7.45 -21.98 3.57
C ARG A 76 -6.40 -20.93 3.98
N SER A 77 -6.84 -19.71 4.26
CA SER A 77 -5.96 -18.57 4.54
C SER A 77 -6.36 -17.84 5.82
N ALA A 78 -5.43 -17.09 6.38
CA ALA A 78 -5.67 -16.19 7.50
C ALA A 78 -5.44 -14.74 7.04
N ILE A 79 -6.49 -13.94 6.96
CA ILE A 79 -6.46 -12.54 6.53
C ILE A 79 -6.80 -11.69 7.75
N TYR A 80 -5.78 -11.15 8.42
CA TYR A 80 -5.95 -10.49 9.70
C TYR A 80 -5.69 -8.98 9.61
N LYS A 81 -6.72 -8.18 9.94
CA LYS A 81 -6.68 -6.71 9.90
C LYS A 81 -6.18 -6.13 8.57
N SER A 82 -6.41 -6.84 7.47
CA SER A 82 -5.90 -6.52 6.14
C SER A 82 -7.01 -5.92 5.27
N ASP A 83 -6.62 -5.18 4.25
CA ASP A 83 -7.54 -4.60 3.27
C ASP A 83 -7.29 -5.25 1.91
N VAL A 84 -8.34 -5.85 1.34
CA VAL A 84 -8.31 -6.51 0.03
C VAL A 84 -9.26 -5.76 -0.89
N ARG A 85 -8.69 -4.92 -1.76
CA ARG A 85 -9.41 -4.00 -2.62
C ARG A 85 -9.34 -4.45 -4.07
N GLY A 86 -10.49 -4.80 -4.63
CA GLY A 86 -10.67 -5.22 -6.01
C GLY A 86 -11.53 -4.26 -6.84
N ASP A 87 -11.51 -2.98 -6.51
CA ASP A 87 -12.12 -1.88 -7.27
C ASP A 87 -11.37 -1.56 -8.57
N GLU A 88 -10.06 -1.77 -8.59
CA GLU A 88 -9.20 -1.62 -9.77
C GLU A 88 -9.10 -2.89 -10.64
N LEU A 89 -9.83 -3.96 -10.33
CA LEU A 89 -9.82 -5.19 -11.13
C LEU A 89 -10.34 -4.94 -12.56
N LYS A 90 -9.66 -5.55 -13.53
CA LYS A 90 -10.04 -5.49 -14.94
C LYS A 90 -11.35 -6.24 -15.18
N ARG A 91 -12.11 -5.81 -16.19
CA ARG A 91 -13.39 -6.39 -16.60
C ARG A 91 -13.23 -7.28 -17.83
N GLU A 92 -14.23 -8.12 -18.07
CA GLU A 92 -14.35 -8.82 -19.35
C GLU A 92 -14.25 -7.84 -20.53
N GLY A 93 -13.39 -8.17 -21.49
CA GLY A 93 -13.11 -7.32 -22.66
C GLY A 93 -11.98 -6.30 -22.47
N ASP A 94 -11.52 -6.03 -21.24
CA ASP A 94 -10.27 -5.28 -21.02
C ASP A 94 -9.07 -6.09 -21.52
N CYS A 95 -7.91 -5.42 -21.70
CA CYS A 95 -6.69 -6.08 -22.17
C CYS A 95 -5.53 -5.90 -21.18
N ILE A 96 -4.74 -6.96 -20.97
CA ILE A 96 -3.37 -6.82 -20.45
C ILE A 96 -2.45 -6.43 -21.61
N LYS A 97 -1.74 -5.31 -21.42
CA LYS A 97 -0.70 -4.87 -22.34
C LYS A 97 0.55 -5.71 -22.14
N SER A 98 0.91 -6.48 -23.17
CA SER A 98 2.11 -7.31 -23.27
C SER A 98 2.71 -7.13 -24.68
N ALA A 99 3.57 -8.05 -25.13
CA ALA A 99 4.03 -8.10 -26.52
C ALA A 99 2.87 -8.23 -27.52
N LYS A 100 1.75 -8.80 -27.08
CA LYS A 100 0.45 -8.77 -27.77
C LYS A 100 -0.61 -8.44 -26.72
N ASP A 101 -1.65 -7.71 -27.11
CA ASP A 101 -2.78 -7.45 -26.23
C ASP A 101 -3.51 -8.78 -25.95
N ILE A 102 -3.68 -9.08 -24.66
CA ILE A 102 -4.38 -10.27 -24.19
C ILE A 102 -5.74 -9.81 -23.65
N PRO A 103 -6.84 -10.02 -24.40
CA PRO A 103 -8.17 -9.67 -23.92
C PRO A 103 -8.59 -10.61 -22.81
N LEU A 104 -9.22 -10.07 -21.77
CA LEU A 104 -9.85 -10.84 -20.71
C LEU A 104 -11.17 -11.42 -21.22
N VAL A 105 -11.37 -12.71 -20.97
CA VAL A 105 -12.63 -13.41 -21.31
C VAL A 105 -13.61 -13.46 -20.14
N GLU A 106 -13.16 -13.08 -18.95
CA GLU A 106 -13.96 -12.96 -17.73
C GLU A 106 -13.47 -11.77 -16.90
N ASP A 107 -14.35 -11.21 -16.07
CA ASP A 107 -13.95 -10.24 -15.06
C ASP A 107 -12.85 -10.81 -14.15
N GLU A 108 -11.80 -10.03 -13.92
CA GLU A 108 -10.69 -10.42 -13.06
C GLU A 108 -11.13 -10.65 -11.60
N MET A 109 -10.40 -11.50 -10.88
CA MET A 109 -10.66 -11.80 -9.48
C MET A 109 -9.38 -11.89 -8.66
N ILE A 110 -9.42 -11.39 -7.42
CA ILE A 110 -8.38 -11.65 -6.41
C ILE A 110 -8.56 -13.07 -5.86
N SER A 111 -7.50 -13.87 -5.83
CA SER A 111 -7.53 -15.21 -5.24
C SER A 111 -6.40 -15.39 -4.23
N ILE A 112 -6.77 -15.52 -2.96
CA ILE A 112 -5.85 -15.73 -1.85
C ILE A 112 -5.96 -17.18 -1.34
N LEU A 113 -4.85 -17.92 -1.36
CA LEU A 113 -4.84 -19.36 -1.09
C LEU A 113 -3.68 -19.79 -0.19
N ASP A 114 -3.95 -20.60 0.83
CA ASP A 114 -2.92 -21.18 1.71
C ASP A 114 -1.93 -20.11 2.22
N SER A 115 -2.43 -18.91 2.57
CA SER A 115 -1.63 -17.71 2.85
C SER A 115 -2.00 -17.04 4.18
N LEU A 116 -1.08 -16.25 4.75
CA LEU A 116 -1.32 -15.35 5.87
C LEU A 116 -1.04 -13.91 5.45
N LEU A 117 -2.04 -13.03 5.51
CA LEU A 117 -1.88 -11.60 5.29
C LEU A 117 -2.16 -10.83 6.58
N TYR A 118 -1.12 -10.24 7.18
CA TYR A 118 -1.22 -9.55 8.46
C TYR A 118 -1.11 -8.03 8.29
N LYS A 119 -2.19 -7.30 8.56
CA LYS A 119 -2.28 -5.84 8.36
C LYS A 119 -1.74 -5.41 6.98
N THR A 120 -2.07 -6.18 5.95
CA THR A 120 -1.54 -6.01 4.60
C THR A 120 -2.58 -5.30 3.74
N LEU A 121 -2.12 -4.45 2.82
CA LEU A 121 -2.96 -3.92 1.75
C LEU A 121 -2.73 -4.74 0.47
N VAL A 122 -3.81 -5.26 -0.11
CA VAL A 122 -3.86 -5.81 -1.46
C VAL A 122 -4.68 -4.86 -2.32
N HIS A 123 -4.07 -4.30 -3.36
CA HIS A 123 -4.71 -3.31 -4.22
C HIS A 123 -4.19 -3.37 -5.66
N SER A 124 -4.81 -2.60 -6.55
CA SER A 124 -4.64 -2.66 -7.99
C SER A 124 -5.05 -4.00 -8.58
N ASN A 125 -4.39 -4.45 -9.65
CA ASN A 125 -4.78 -5.62 -10.42
C ASN A 125 -3.58 -6.43 -10.95
N SER A 126 -3.82 -7.62 -11.47
CA SER A 126 -2.79 -8.50 -12.05
C SER A 126 -2.11 -7.84 -13.23
N HIS A 127 -0.78 -7.79 -13.17
CA HIS A 127 0.10 -7.45 -14.30
C HIS A 127 0.77 -8.70 -14.88
N ASN A 128 0.29 -9.89 -14.49
CA ASN A 128 0.80 -11.16 -14.98
C ASN A 128 0.09 -11.58 -16.27
N PRO A 129 0.77 -11.58 -17.44
CA PRO A 129 0.16 -12.04 -18.68
C PRO A 129 -0.15 -13.54 -18.68
N GLU A 130 0.42 -14.33 -17.77
CA GLU A 130 0.12 -15.77 -17.63
C GLU A 130 -1.18 -16.03 -16.85
N SER A 131 -1.68 -15.04 -16.12
CA SER A 131 -2.94 -15.13 -15.36
C SER A 131 -3.73 -13.82 -15.42
N PRO A 132 -4.21 -13.41 -16.61
CA PRO A 132 -4.78 -12.08 -16.81
C PRO A 132 -6.09 -11.83 -16.05
N GLU A 133 -6.91 -12.86 -15.88
CA GLU A 133 -8.16 -12.82 -15.10
C GLU A 133 -7.96 -13.16 -13.61
N LEU A 134 -6.73 -13.42 -13.17
CA LEU A 134 -6.45 -13.86 -11.80
C LEU A 134 -5.31 -13.09 -11.15
N PHE A 135 -5.66 -12.22 -10.21
CA PHE A 135 -4.72 -11.60 -9.28
C PHE A 135 -4.44 -12.58 -8.13
N SER A 136 -3.43 -13.43 -8.31
CA SER A 136 -3.16 -14.57 -7.42
C SER A 136 -2.16 -14.27 -6.30
N ILE A 137 -2.50 -14.68 -5.07
CA ILE A 137 -1.63 -14.68 -3.89
C ILE A 137 -1.72 -16.06 -3.26
N ARG A 138 -0.68 -16.89 -3.37
CA ARG A 138 -0.70 -18.28 -2.91
C ARG A 138 0.55 -18.68 -2.15
N ASN A 139 0.40 -19.48 -1.09
CA ASN A 139 1.51 -19.89 -0.24
C ASN A 139 2.37 -18.69 0.22
N THR A 140 1.73 -17.57 0.57
CA THR A 140 2.42 -16.32 0.89
C THR A 140 2.16 -15.90 2.33
N ILE A 141 3.18 -15.38 2.98
CA ILE A 141 3.08 -14.72 4.28
C ILE A 141 3.51 -13.26 4.11
N SER A 142 2.64 -12.31 4.46
CA SER A 142 2.98 -10.90 4.52
C SER A 142 2.84 -10.36 5.94
N ALA A 143 3.86 -9.63 6.37
CA ALA A 143 3.92 -9.01 7.68
C ALA A 143 3.27 -7.62 7.68
N HIS A 144 3.30 -7.01 8.86
CA HIS A 144 2.64 -5.76 9.20
C HIS A 144 2.85 -4.66 8.15
N TYR A 145 1.75 -4.08 7.65
CA TYR A 145 1.72 -2.91 6.77
C TYR A 145 2.48 -3.11 5.45
N ALA A 146 2.64 -4.36 5.02
CA ALA A 146 3.12 -4.66 3.67
C ALA A 146 2.06 -4.28 2.61
N ASN A 147 2.54 -3.91 1.43
CA ASN A 147 1.72 -3.58 0.27
C ASN A 147 1.95 -4.62 -0.83
N ILE A 148 0.88 -5.30 -1.24
CA ILE A 148 0.81 -6.14 -2.43
C ILE A 148 0.04 -5.34 -3.48
N HIS A 149 0.75 -4.54 -4.27
CA HIS A 149 0.16 -3.63 -5.23
C HIS A 149 0.35 -4.18 -6.64
N GLY A 150 -0.75 -4.65 -7.23
CA GLY A 150 -0.79 -5.21 -8.58
C GLY A 150 0.21 -6.35 -8.84
N SER A 151 0.49 -7.17 -7.81
CA SER A 151 1.63 -8.09 -7.80
C SER A 151 1.24 -9.54 -7.51
N THR A 152 1.34 -10.45 -8.48
CA THR A 152 1.04 -11.87 -8.26
C THR A 152 2.15 -12.55 -7.46
N LEU A 153 1.78 -13.34 -6.45
CA LEU A 153 2.73 -13.93 -5.50
C LEU A 153 2.51 -15.43 -5.32
N GLU A 154 3.59 -16.19 -5.37
CA GLU A 154 3.63 -17.61 -5.02
C GLU A 154 4.80 -17.94 -4.10
N GLY A 155 4.53 -18.55 -2.95
CA GLY A 155 5.59 -19.09 -2.11
C GLY A 155 6.48 -18.01 -1.50
N CYS A 156 5.93 -16.84 -1.17
CA CYS A 156 6.70 -15.66 -0.80
C CYS A 156 6.58 -15.28 0.68
N PHE A 157 7.59 -14.59 1.19
CA PHE A 157 7.52 -13.84 2.45
C PHE A 157 7.75 -12.34 2.19
N LEU A 158 6.86 -11.49 2.70
CA LEU A 158 7.02 -10.03 2.68
C LEU A 158 7.21 -9.50 4.11
N GLY A 159 8.33 -8.85 4.36
CA GLY A 159 8.66 -8.24 5.65
C GLY A 159 7.80 -7.02 5.98
N PRO A 160 7.83 -6.53 7.23
CA PRO A 160 7.08 -5.36 7.64
C PRO A 160 7.34 -4.15 6.73
N PHE A 161 6.27 -3.45 6.34
CA PHE A 161 6.33 -2.30 5.44
C PHE A 161 6.99 -2.56 4.07
N ALA A 162 7.19 -3.82 3.68
CA ALA A 162 7.65 -4.13 2.32
C ALA A 162 6.57 -3.78 1.30
N THR A 163 6.98 -3.32 0.12
CA THR A 163 6.09 -3.02 -1.00
C THR A 163 6.56 -3.77 -2.23
N VAL A 164 5.66 -4.55 -2.81
CA VAL A 164 5.84 -5.16 -4.14
C VAL A 164 4.84 -4.50 -5.07
N ASP A 165 5.36 -3.88 -6.13
CA ASP A 165 4.57 -3.04 -7.04
C ASP A 165 4.75 -3.50 -8.48
N LEU A 166 3.64 -3.96 -9.10
CA LEU A 166 3.59 -4.48 -10.46
C LEU A 166 4.56 -5.67 -10.70
N MET A 167 4.53 -6.64 -9.78
CA MET A 167 5.48 -7.76 -9.72
C MET A 167 4.83 -9.13 -9.97
N ASN A 168 5.61 -10.07 -10.50
CA ASN A 168 5.35 -11.49 -10.43
C ASN A 168 6.45 -12.16 -9.60
N LEU A 169 6.13 -12.59 -8.37
CA LEU A 169 7.12 -13.17 -7.46
C LEU A 169 6.85 -14.66 -7.24
N HIS A 170 7.91 -15.44 -7.31
CA HIS A 170 7.89 -16.87 -6.99
C HIS A 170 9.04 -17.24 -6.06
N SER A 171 8.75 -17.89 -4.94
CA SER A 171 9.75 -18.33 -3.95
C SER A 171 10.70 -17.21 -3.52
N CYS A 172 10.16 -16.05 -3.16
CA CYS A 172 10.95 -14.87 -2.79
C CYS A 172 10.78 -14.44 -1.33
N VAL A 173 11.83 -13.88 -0.76
CA VAL A 173 11.80 -13.18 0.54
C VAL A 173 12.09 -11.71 0.29
N VAL A 174 11.16 -10.82 0.62
CA VAL A 174 11.34 -9.37 0.53
C VAL A 174 11.53 -8.83 1.94
N GLY A 175 12.72 -8.30 2.23
CA GLY A 175 13.06 -7.73 3.53
C GLY A 175 12.18 -6.55 3.94
N GLU A 176 12.19 -6.22 5.23
CA GLU A 176 11.44 -5.10 5.78
C GLU A 176 11.80 -3.78 5.11
N PHE A 177 10.77 -2.95 4.91
CA PHE A 177 10.89 -1.64 4.29
C PHE A 177 11.59 -1.64 2.91
N SER A 178 11.54 -2.75 2.18
CA SER A 178 12.00 -2.81 0.79
C SER A 178 10.88 -2.50 -0.19
N TYR A 179 11.17 -1.76 -1.25
CA TYR A 179 10.29 -1.49 -2.38
C TYR A 179 10.86 -2.16 -3.63
N VAL A 180 10.06 -3.00 -4.30
CA VAL A 180 10.51 -3.74 -5.48
C VAL A 180 9.52 -3.59 -6.63
N GLN A 181 10.03 -3.14 -7.77
CA GLN A 181 9.31 -2.97 -9.03
C GLN A 181 10.24 -3.29 -10.22
N VAL A 182 10.46 -4.57 -10.47
CA VAL A 182 11.39 -5.09 -11.49
C VAL A 182 10.75 -6.07 -12.47
N GLY A 183 9.42 -6.18 -12.47
CA GLY A 183 8.64 -7.07 -13.32
C GLY A 183 8.47 -8.47 -12.72
N GLU A 184 9.54 -9.25 -12.64
CA GLU A 184 9.48 -10.62 -12.10
C GLU A 184 10.74 -11.01 -11.34
N LEU A 185 10.60 -11.85 -10.31
CA LEU A 185 11.72 -12.45 -9.58
C LEU A 185 11.38 -13.87 -9.13
N PHE A 186 12.37 -14.76 -9.22
CA PHE A 186 12.27 -16.16 -8.86
C PHE A 186 13.44 -16.54 -7.93
N HIS A 187 13.15 -17.21 -6.81
CA HIS A 187 14.17 -17.74 -5.89
C HIS A 187 15.15 -16.65 -5.41
N ARG A 188 14.63 -15.51 -4.97
CA ARG A 188 15.43 -14.35 -4.53
C ARG A 188 15.13 -13.94 -3.09
N LYS A 189 16.19 -13.59 -2.38
CA LYS A 189 16.13 -12.83 -1.13
C LYS A 189 16.54 -11.39 -1.40
N ILE A 190 15.66 -10.46 -1.08
CA ILE A 190 15.88 -9.02 -1.21
C ILE A 190 16.17 -8.50 0.19
N ASP A 191 17.34 -7.89 0.37
CA ASP A 191 17.75 -7.36 1.66
C ASP A 191 16.82 -6.24 2.14
N PRO A 192 16.68 -6.03 3.46
CA PRO A 192 15.93 -4.92 4.03
C PRO A 192 16.35 -3.55 3.51
N GLY A 193 15.39 -2.62 3.45
CA GLY A 193 15.61 -1.24 3.01
C GLY A 193 16.12 -1.12 1.58
N THR A 194 15.80 -2.06 0.70
CA THR A 194 16.17 -1.99 -0.71
C THR A 194 15.04 -1.33 -1.49
N VAL A 195 15.32 -0.22 -2.17
CA VAL A 195 14.43 0.38 -3.16
C VAL A 195 14.99 0.05 -4.54
N TRP A 196 14.25 -0.75 -5.31
CA TRP A 196 14.71 -1.27 -6.59
C TRP A 196 13.62 -1.18 -7.65
N ILE A 197 13.87 -0.35 -8.66
CA ILE A 197 12.99 -0.15 -9.82
C ILE A 197 13.77 -0.49 -11.07
N LYS A 198 13.23 -1.37 -11.92
CA LYS A 198 13.91 -1.81 -13.13
C LYS A 198 12.93 -2.12 -14.23
N ASN A 199 13.27 -1.69 -15.44
CA ASN A 199 12.64 -2.17 -16.66
C ASN A 199 13.73 -2.25 -17.77
N PRO A 200 13.38 -2.58 -19.03
CA PRO A 200 14.36 -2.66 -20.11
C PRO A 200 15.08 -1.34 -20.45
N HIS A 201 14.60 -0.19 -19.97
CA HIS A 201 15.12 1.15 -20.32
C HIS A 201 15.92 1.81 -19.21
N PHE A 202 15.71 1.41 -17.96
CA PHE A 202 16.42 1.96 -16.81
C PHE A 202 16.43 1.00 -15.61
N GLU A 203 17.35 1.28 -14.69
CA GLU A 203 17.40 0.68 -13.35
C GLU A 203 17.74 1.75 -12.32
N PHE A 204 16.87 1.95 -11.33
CA PHE A 204 17.11 2.74 -10.14
C PHE A 204 17.30 1.79 -8.95
N LYS A 205 18.37 1.98 -8.18
CA LYS A 205 18.63 1.18 -6.99
C LYS A 205 19.18 2.05 -5.87
N TYR A 206 18.59 1.89 -4.69
CA TYR A 206 19.05 2.47 -3.44
C TYR A 206 18.95 1.42 -2.34
N LYS A 207 19.88 1.44 -1.39
CA LYS A 207 19.81 0.60 -0.19
C LYS A 207 20.10 1.44 1.03
N PHE A 208 19.22 1.40 2.03
CA PHE A 208 19.44 2.06 3.30
C PHE A 208 20.65 1.44 4.03
N LYS A 209 21.36 2.27 4.80
CA LYS A 209 22.29 1.73 5.80
C LYS A 209 21.49 1.07 6.91
N ASN A 210 21.81 -0.18 7.26
CA ASN A 210 21.09 -0.93 8.29
C ASN A 210 21.01 -0.16 9.62
N SER A 211 22.09 0.52 10.03
CA SER A 211 22.14 1.30 11.27
C SER A 211 21.16 2.48 11.30
N ILE A 212 20.73 2.97 10.15
CA ILE A 212 19.70 4.02 10.03
C ILE A 212 18.34 3.34 9.98
N LEU A 213 18.17 2.39 9.07
CA LEU A 213 16.89 1.72 8.83
C LEU A 213 16.31 1.13 10.11
N ASP A 214 17.14 0.44 10.90
CA ASP A 214 16.74 -0.28 12.10
C ASP A 214 16.08 0.60 13.17
N ASN A 215 16.38 1.91 13.18
CA ASN A 215 15.74 2.88 14.07
C ASN A 215 14.29 3.18 13.63
N PHE A 216 14.01 3.14 12.33
CA PHE A 216 12.71 3.49 11.77
C PHE A 216 11.83 2.27 11.55
N VAL A 217 12.40 1.21 10.99
CA VAL A 217 11.78 -0.09 10.75
C VAL A 217 12.83 -1.17 10.96
N GLY A 218 12.77 -1.81 12.13
CA GLY A 218 13.53 -3.00 12.45
C GLY A 218 12.62 -4.15 12.85
N VAL A 219 13.20 -5.32 13.08
CA VAL A 219 12.49 -6.48 13.64
C VAL A 219 13.15 -6.96 14.94
N THR A 220 12.36 -7.62 15.78
CA THR A 220 12.83 -8.33 16.98
C THR A 220 13.28 -9.75 16.62
N ASP A 221 13.86 -10.47 17.59
CA ASP A 221 14.19 -11.91 17.43
C ASP A 221 12.96 -12.77 17.08
N THR A 222 11.78 -12.33 17.52
CA THR A 222 10.48 -12.93 17.20
C THR A 222 9.88 -12.44 15.87
N HIS A 223 10.69 -11.74 15.06
CA HIS A 223 10.33 -11.18 13.75
C HIS A 223 9.13 -10.20 13.81
N GLN A 224 8.89 -9.59 14.97
CA GLN A 224 7.87 -8.55 15.13
C GLN A 224 8.48 -7.19 14.80
N PRO A 225 7.72 -6.29 14.14
CA PRO A 225 8.23 -4.96 13.80
C PRO A 225 8.47 -4.10 15.04
N ARG A 226 9.44 -3.20 14.94
CA ARG A 226 9.77 -2.13 15.88
C ARG A 226 10.29 -0.91 15.14
N GLY A 227 10.45 0.20 15.86
CA GLY A 227 11.03 1.43 15.33
C GLY A 227 10.00 2.52 15.12
N VAL A 228 10.49 3.72 14.81
CA VAL A 228 9.70 4.96 14.82
C VAL A 228 8.45 4.88 13.93
N ILE A 229 8.56 4.30 12.73
CA ILE A 229 7.42 4.23 11.80
C ILE A 229 6.37 3.25 12.32
N TYR A 230 6.79 2.13 12.91
CA TYR A 230 5.88 1.17 13.51
C TYR A 230 5.17 1.75 14.74
N ASP A 231 5.90 2.40 15.63
CA ASP A 231 5.33 3.04 16.82
C ASP A 231 4.35 4.15 16.43
N PHE A 232 4.67 4.92 15.38
CA PHE A 232 3.80 5.96 14.85
C PHE A 232 2.43 5.43 14.41
N VAL A 233 2.39 4.34 13.62
CA VAL A 233 1.12 3.77 13.15
C VAL A 233 0.38 3.06 14.28
N ARG A 234 1.11 2.30 15.12
CA ARG A 234 0.53 1.55 16.23
C ARG A 234 -0.16 2.44 17.25
N ALA A 235 0.41 3.61 17.55
CA ALA A 235 -0.17 4.58 18.47
C ALA A 235 -1.55 5.11 18.00
N ARG A 236 -1.89 4.92 16.71
CA ARG A 236 -3.12 5.40 16.09
C ARG A 236 -4.09 4.28 15.70
N ASP A 237 -3.74 3.01 15.88
CA ASP A 237 -4.60 1.87 15.56
C ASP A 237 -5.99 1.98 16.24
N GLN A 238 -6.02 2.42 17.50
CA GLN A 238 -7.27 2.57 18.27
C GLN A 238 -8.24 3.58 17.65
N GLU A 239 -7.74 4.56 16.88
CA GLU A 239 -8.58 5.56 16.25
C GLU A 239 -9.42 4.96 15.13
N PHE A 240 -8.83 4.02 14.38
CA PHE A 240 -9.54 3.28 13.35
C PHE A 240 -10.47 2.23 13.95
N GLU A 241 -10.06 1.55 15.04
CA GLU A 241 -10.89 0.53 15.69
C GLU A 241 -12.26 1.07 16.10
N ARG A 242 -12.33 2.31 16.61
CA ARG A 242 -13.60 2.97 16.97
C ARG A 242 -14.56 3.15 15.80
N LEU A 243 -14.05 3.38 14.58
CA LEU A 243 -14.90 3.54 13.39
C LEU A 243 -15.66 2.25 13.05
N PHE A 244 -15.24 1.12 13.61
CA PHE A 244 -15.84 -0.19 13.38
C PHE A 244 -16.82 -0.62 14.48
N GLU A 245 -16.87 0.10 15.60
CA GLU A 245 -17.83 -0.14 16.68
C GLU A 245 -19.20 0.51 16.41
N VAL A 246 -19.28 1.43 15.44
CA VAL A 246 -20.47 2.25 15.16
C VAL A 246 -21.12 1.86 13.84
N MET A 247 -22.41 1.52 13.90
CA MET A 247 -23.23 1.20 12.71
C MET A 247 -23.43 2.43 11.80
N HIS A 248 -23.64 3.59 12.41
CA HIS A 248 -23.84 4.87 11.74
C HIS A 248 -22.74 5.85 12.16
N LEU A 249 -21.96 6.31 11.18
CA LEU A 249 -21.02 7.41 11.34
C LEU A 249 -21.63 8.62 10.66
N GLU A 250 -21.66 9.76 11.35
CA GLU A 250 -22.06 11.01 10.70
C GLU A 250 -21.03 11.36 9.61
N PRO A 251 -21.48 11.67 8.38
CA PRO A 251 -20.58 12.01 7.30
C PRO A 251 -19.86 13.32 7.60
N PHE A 252 -18.58 13.39 7.25
CA PHE A 252 -17.84 14.64 7.29
C PHE A 252 -18.27 15.51 6.11
N GLU A 253 -18.69 16.75 6.37
CA GLU A 253 -19.11 17.67 5.32
C GLU A 253 -17.94 18.03 4.40
N VAL A 254 -18.13 17.82 3.10
CA VAL A 254 -17.15 18.12 2.06
C VAL A 254 -17.83 18.73 0.83
N PRO A 255 -17.09 19.39 -0.07
CA PRO A 255 -17.61 19.79 -1.36
C PRO A 255 -18.24 18.61 -2.10
N GLY A 256 -19.32 18.85 -2.84
CA GLY A 256 -20.08 17.78 -3.51
C GLY A 256 -19.30 16.99 -4.56
N SER A 257 -18.17 17.52 -5.02
CA SER A 257 -17.25 16.87 -5.95
C SER A 257 -16.15 16.02 -5.27
N SER A 258 -16.08 16.04 -3.95
CA SER A 258 -15.09 15.33 -3.14
C SER A 258 -15.70 14.08 -2.49
N ALA A 259 -14.86 13.11 -2.14
CA ALA A 259 -15.27 11.94 -1.36
C ALA A 259 -14.33 11.71 -0.18
N ILE A 260 -14.93 11.52 0.99
CA ILE A 260 -14.25 10.98 2.17
C ILE A 260 -14.86 9.65 2.50
N ASN A 261 -14.04 8.62 2.49
CA ASN A 261 -14.47 7.30 2.93
C ASN A 261 -14.85 7.37 4.42
N ARG A 262 -15.98 6.75 4.78
CA ARG A 262 -16.47 6.69 6.17
C ARG A 262 -15.49 6.07 7.17
N TYR A 263 -14.50 5.30 6.69
CA TYR A 263 -13.46 4.68 7.50
C TYR A 263 -12.12 5.43 7.46
N ALA A 264 -12.12 6.66 6.96
CA ALA A 264 -11.04 7.61 7.18
C ALA A 264 -11.21 8.30 8.54
N VAL A 265 -10.09 8.69 9.17
CA VAL A 265 -10.09 9.46 10.40
C VAL A 265 -9.85 10.92 10.05
N ILE A 266 -10.83 11.79 10.32
CA ILE A 266 -10.71 13.23 10.10
C ILE A 266 -10.77 13.96 11.44
N LYS A 267 -9.76 14.80 11.71
CA LYS A 267 -9.58 15.45 13.01
C LYS A 267 -9.14 16.90 12.90
N GLY A 268 -9.39 17.65 13.98
CA GLY A 268 -8.87 18.98 14.17
C GLY A 268 -9.41 19.97 13.13
N LYS A 269 -8.58 20.94 12.75
CA LYS A 269 -8.94 21.99 11.78
C LYS A 269 -8.68 21.57 10.33
N THR A 270 -9.05 20.32 10.00
CA THR A 270 -8.87 19.79 8.64
C THR A 270 -9.80 20.50 7.65
N ARG A 271 -9.27 20.86 6.48
CA ARG A 271 -9.99 21.50 5.37
C ARG A 271 -9.85 20.65 4.12
N ILE A 272 -10.95 20.56 3.36
CA ILE A 272 -11.07 19.70 2.18
C ILE A 272 -11.52 20.58 1.01
N GLY A 273 -10.69 20.66 -0.02
CA GLY A 273 -11.00 21.32 -1.28
C GLY A 273 -11.93 20.51 -2.18
N GLU A 274 -12.15 21.01 -3.39
CA GLU A 274 -12.93 20.34 -4.44
C GLU A 274 -12.16 19.15 -5.03
N ASN A 275 -12.88 18.14 -5.52
CA ASN A 275 -12.31 16.95 -6.19
C ASN A 275 -11.32 16.15 -5.33
N VAL A 276 -11.34 16.33 -4.00
CA VAL A 276 -10.45 15.62 -3.08
C VAL A 276 -10.97 14.21 -2.85
N LEU A 277 -10.07 13.24 -2.90
CA LEU A 277 -10.35 11.84 -2.55
C LEU A 277 -9.57 11.44 -1.30
N VAL A 278 -10.29 11.12 -0.22
CA VAL A 278 -9.73 10.55 1.01
C VAL A 278 -10.22 9.11 1.15
N ALA A 279 -9.31 8.17 0.97
CA ALA A 279 -9.61 6.75 1.00
C ALA A 279 -9.77 6.21 2.42
N GLN A 280 -10.27 4.97 2.54
CA GLN A 280 -10.39 4.28 3.83
C GLN A 280 -9.02 4.16 4.52
N ARG A 281 -9.02 4.18 5.85
CA ARG A 281 -7.78 4.15 6.67
C ARG A 281 -6.79 5.29 6.43
N ALA A 282 -7.13 6.31 5.64
CA ALA A 282 -6.39 7.56 5.66
C ALA A 282 -6.68 8.31 6.98
N LEU A 283 -5.69 8.98 7.53
CA LEU A 283 -5.83 9.84 8.70
C LEU A 283 -5.41 11.27 8.36
N LEU A 284 -6.35 12.19 8.50
CA LEU A 284 -6.13 13.63 8.33
C LEU A 284 -6.32 14.35 9.67
N GLN A 285 -5.30 15.05 10.14
CA GLN A 285 -5.38 15.85 11.37
C GLN A 285 -4.78 17.23 11.14
N ASN A 286 -5.58 18.28 11.29
CA ASN A 286 -5.15 19.66 10.97
C ASN A 286 -4.52 19.76 9.57
N ALA A 287 -5.06 19.01 8.62
CA ALA A 287 -4.55 18.96 7.25
C ALA A 287 -5.32 19.94 6.37
N THR A 288 -4.64 20.66 5.48
CA THR A 288 -5.29 21.36 4.37
C THR A 288 -5.09 20.55 3.11
N MET A 289 -6.17 19.97 2.60
CA MET A 289 -6.19 19.21 1.35
C MET A 289 -6.68 20.13 0.23
N GLY A 290 -5.75 20.70 -0.53
CA GLY A 290 -6.07 21.51 -1.70
C GLY A 290 -6.73 20.70 -2.82
N ASP A 291 -7.34 21.40 -3.77
CA ASP A 291 -8.20 20.81 -4.79
C ASP A 291 -7.51 19.67 -5.55
N GLY A 292 -8.26 18.61 -5.86
CA GLY A 292 -7.78 17.44 -6.59
C GLY A 292 -6.75 16.57 -5.82
N SER A 293 -6.39 16.93 -4.59
CA SER A 293 -5.47 16.13 -3.79
C SER A 293 -6.07 14.79 -3.37
N ASN A 294 -5.20 13.79 -3.17
CA ASN A 294 -5.59 12.44 -2.85
C ASN A 294 -4.78 11.89 -1.66
N ALA A 295 -5.50 11.34 -0.68
CA ALA A 295 -4.94 10.58 0.42
C ALA A 295 -5.40 9.12 0.29
N GLN A 296 -4.48 8.23 -0.09
CA GLN A 296 -4.78 6.81 -0.31
C GLN A 296 -4.81 6.00 1.00
N GLU A 297 -5.11 4.70 0.91
CA GLU A 297 -5.19 3.80 2.06
C GLU A 297 -3.95 3.86 2.94
N ASN A 298 -4.17 3.80 4.25
CA ASN A 298 -3.12 3.80 5.26
C ASN A 298 -2.20 5.03 5.22
N SER A 299 -2.60 6.11 4.53
CA SER A 299 -1.84 7.37 4.52
C SER A 299 -2.15 8.23 5.75
N TYR A 300 -1.21 9.11 6.09
CA TYR A 300 -1.32 10.00 7.25
C TYR A 300 -0.89 11.40 6.82
N ILE A 301 -1.74 12.40 7.06
CA ILE A 301 -1.44 13.81 6.77
C ILE A 301 -1.78 14.62 8.03
N ILE A 302 -0.75 15.12 8.70
CA ILE A 302 -0.85 15.71 10.04
C ILE A 302 -0.17 17.07 10.06
N ASP A 303 -0.88 18.10 10.50
CA ASP A 303 -0.36 19.47 10.68
C ASP A 303 0.35 20.02 9.42
N SER A 304 -0.21 19.68 8.25
CA SER A 304 0.40 19.86 6.93
C SER A 304 -0.55 20.49 5.92
N VAL A 305 0.02 21.11 4.88
CA VAL A 305 -0.70 21.73 3.76
C VAL A 305 -0.29 21.03 2.47
N LEU A 306 -1.26 20.58 1.70
CA LEU A 306 -1.09 20.11 0.32
C LEU A 306 -1.80 21.13 -0.57
N GLU A 307 -1.04 21.84 -1.41
CA GLU A 307 -1.56 22.97 -2.21
C GLU A 307 -2.61 22.55 -3.25
N GLY A 308 -2.46 21.38 -3.87
CA GLY A 308 -3.44 20.86 -4.85
C GLY A 308 -2.85 19.78 -5.75
N ASN A 309 -3.68 18.90 -6.29
CA ASN A 309 -3.29 17.76 -7.13
C ASN A 309 -2.18 16.89 -6.50
N CYS A 310 -2.03 16.92 -5.19
CA CYS A 310 -1.00 16.15 -4.48
C CYS A 310 -1.48 14.71 -4.29
N ILE A 311 -0.64 13.74 -4.64
CA ILE A 311 -0.94 12.33 -4.41
C ILE A 311 -0.11 11.81 -3.24
N THR A 312 -0.77 11.35 -2.19
CA THR A 312 -0.14 10.60 -1.10
C THR A 312 -0.46 9.12 -1.27
N ALA A 313 0.53 8.36 -1.74
CA ALA A 313 0.38 6.94 -2.01
C ALA A 313 0.18 6.11 -0.74
N HIS A 314 -0.19 4.84 -0.92
CA HIS A 314 -0.47 3.91 0.19
C HIS A 314 0.63 3.89 1.25
N GLY A 315 0.24 4.06 2.51
CA GLY A 315 1.16 4.08 3.64
C GLY A 315 2.03 5.34 3.77
N GLY A 316 1.93 6.30 2.85
CA GLY A 316 2.66 7.57 2.88
C GLY A 316 2.25 8.43 4.09
N LYS A 317 3.22 9.09 4.71
CA LYS A 317 3.03 9.85 5.96
C LYS A 317 3.67 11.21 5.81
N ILE A 318 2.88 12.26 6.02
CA ILE A 318 3.26 13.66 5.88
C ILE A 318 2.91 14.37 7.20
N ILE A 319 3.93 14.83 7.91
CA ILE A 319 3.80 15.46 9.23
C ILE A 319 4.57 16.79 9.21
N HIS A 320 3.91 17.87 9.63
CA HIS A 320 4.47 19.22 9.66
C HIS A 320 5.16 19.64 8.35
N ALA A 321 4.47 19.46 7.21
CA ALA A 321 5.01 19.79 5.90
C ALA A 321 4.11 20.73 5.09
N ASP A 322 4.73 21.51 4.22
CA ASP A 322 4.09 22.34 3.20
C ASP A 322 4.47 21.75 1.84
N VAL A 323 3.48 21.16 1.17
CA VAL A 323 3.65 20.37 -0.06
C VAL A 323 3.04 21.14 -1.22
N GLY A 324 3.90 21.59 -2.14
CA GLY A 324 3.51 22.31 -3.35
C GLY A 324 2.62 21.48 -4.27
N GLN A 325 2.05 22.16 -5.26
CA GLN A 325 1.10 21.56 -6.19
C GLN A 325 1.72 20.40 -6.99
N GLU A 326 0.89 19.42 -7.38
CA GLU A 326 1.28 18.29 -8.25
C GLU A 326 2.44 17.44 -7.71
N CYS A 327 2.66 17.45 -6.39
CA CYS A 327 3.65 16.59 -5.76
C CYS A 327 3.15 15.14 -5.61
N PHE A 328 4.08 14.20 -5.72
CA PHE A 328 3.85 12.80 -5.39
C PHE A 328 4.64 12.38 -4.16
N VAL A 329 3.95 11.79 -3.18
CA VAL A 329 4.55 11.12 -2.03
C VAL A 329 4.36 9.61 -2.16
N GLY A 330 5.45 8.90 -2.46
CA GLY A 330 5.44 7.47 -2.74
C GLY A 330 5.10 6.57 -1.55
N PHE A 331 4.92 5.28 -1.85
CA PHE A 331 4.52 4.23 -0.90
C PHE A 331 5.35 4.27 0.38
N ASN A 332 4.71 4.11 1.53
CA ASN A 332 5.35 3.99 2.85
C ASN A 332 6.34 5.12 3.23
N SER A 333 6.44 6.20 2.45
CA SER A 333 7.33 7.33 2.76
C SER A 333 6.96 7.96 4.10
N PHE A 334 7.96 8.43 4.83
CA PHE A 334 7.83 9.03 6.16
C PHE A 334 8.47 10.41 6.18
N LEU A 335 7.65 11.44 5.95
CA LEU A 335 8.06 12.85 5.96
C LEU A 335 7.66 13.43 7.30
N ASN A 336 8.57 13.32 8.27
CA ASN A 336 8.35 13.62 9.67
C ASN A 336 9.02 14.93 10.08
N GLY A 337 8.43 16.07 9.67
CA GLY A 337 8.85 17.38 10.12
C GLY A 337 8.45 17.64 11.58
N GLY A 338 8.92 18.76 12.12
CA GLY A 338 8.49 19.30 13.42
C GLY A 338 7.90 20.71 13.28
N PRO A 339 7.24 21.24 14.32
CA PRO A 339 6.76 22.62 14.34
C PRO A 339 7.86 23.64 14.01
N ASP A 340 9.07 23.41 14.52
CA ASP A 340 10.26 24.26 14.30
C ASP A 340 11.20 23.69 13.21
N ALA A 341 10.86 22.54 12.64
CA ALA A 341 11.63 21.82 11.63
C ALA A 341 10.72 21.37 10.48
N ARG A 342 9.91 22.30 9.96
CA ARG A 342 8.96 22.01 8.89
C ARG A 342 9.69 21.57 7.61
N ILE A 343 9.04 20.70 6.85
CA ILE A 343 9.50 20.26 5.54
C ILE A 343 8.75 21.06 4.48
N GLN A 344 9.46 21.77 3.60
CA GLN A 344 8.90 22.46 2.46
C GLN A 344 9.27 21.71 1.18
N ILE A 345 8.27 21.36 0.38
CA ILE A 345 8.42 20.64 -0.88
C ILE A 345 7.88 21.51 -2.01
N GLY A 346 8.74 21.89 -2.95
CA GLY A 346 8.34 22.66 -4.12
C GLY A 346 7.42 21.88 -5.06
N GLU A 347 6.71 22.61 -5.92
CA GLU A 347 5.80 22.07 -6.93
C GLU A 347 6.41 20.95 -7.77
N GLY A 348 5.61 19.94 -8.13
CA GLY A 348 6.00 18.89 -9.07
C GLY A 348 7.09 17.96 -8.59
N CYS A 349 7.40 17.95 -7.29
CA CYS A 349 8.37 17.01 -6.72
C CYS A 349 7.84 15.58 -6.74
N ILE A 350 8.77 14.65 -6.95
CA ILE A 350 8.54 13.20 -6.86
C ILE A 350 9.33 12.67 -5.69
N ILE A 351 8.64 12.44 -4.57
CA ILE A 351 9.21 11.74 -3.41
C ILE A 351 9.08 10.25 -3.66
N MET A 352 10.21 9.59 -3.89
CA MET A 352 10.28 8.18 -4.22
C MET A 352 9.67 7.31 -3.12
N PRO A 353 9.17 6.11 -3.45
CA PRO A 353 8.74 5.14 -2.47
C PRO A 353 9.78 4.90 -1.37
N HIS A 354 9.31 4.73 -0.14
CA HIS A 354 10.09 4.41 1.04
C HIS A 354 11.12 5.48 1.43
N THR A 355 10.89 6.74 1.05
CA THR A 355 11.75 7.86 1.46
C THR A 355 11.49 8.23 2.92
N ILE A 356 12.54 8.49 3.69
CA ILE A 356 12.47 8.97 5.08
C ILE A 356 13.08 10.36 5.15
N ILE A 357 12.27 11.36 5.50
CA ILE A 357 12.73 12.71 5.81
C ILE A 357 12.40 12.96 7.27
N ASN A 358 13.39 13.06 8.15
CA ASN A 358 13.20 13.21 9.59
C ASN A 358 14.18 14.25 10.14
N PRO A 359 13.92 15.54 9.91
CA PRO A 359 14.92 16.55 10.16
C PRO A 359 14.80 17.17 11.55
N SER A 360 15.93 17.66 12.07
CA SER A 360 15.99 18.43 13.32
C SER A 360 15.92 19.95 13.10
N MET A 361 15.91 20.39 11.84
CA MET A 361 15.80 21.79 11.42
C MET A 361 15.01 21.88 10.10
N PRO A 362 14.53 23.07 9.68
CA PRO A 362 13.76 23.19 8.46
C PRO A 362 14.51 22.67 7.22
N ILE A 363 13.78 22.00 6.34
CA ILE A 363 14.28 21.50 5.05
C ILE A 363 13.44 22.12 3.95
N GLN A 364 14.09 22.61 2.89
CA GLN A 364 13.44 23.12 1.70
C GLN A 364 13.94 22.37 0.47
N ILE A 365 13.03 21.66 -0.19
CA ILE A 365 13.26 20.95 -1.45
C ILE A 365 12.74 21.84 -2.58
N PRO A 366 13.56 22.22 -3.57
CA PRO A 366 13.10 23.03 -4.70
C PRO A 366 12.11 22.27 -5.59
N SER A 367 11.32 22.99 -6.38
CA SER A 367 10.36 22.42 -7.33
C SER A 367 11.01 21.47 -8.35
N GLU A 368 10.23 20.55 -8.91
CA GLU A 368 10.64 19.58 -9.94
C GLU A 368 11.92 18.83 -9.55
N HIS A 369 11.95 18.26 -8.34
CA HIS A 369 13.02 17.38 -7.86
C HIS A 369 12.54 15.95 -7.63
N LEU A 370 13.41 14.99 -7.94
CA LEU A 370 13.32 13.62 -7.47
C LEU A 370 14.01 13.52 -6.11
N VAL A 371 13.38 12.89 -5.12
CA VAL A 371 13.88 12.77 -3.74
C VAL A 371 13.81 11.32 -3.28
N TRP A 372 14.85 10.80 -2.62
CA TRP A 372 14.88 9.41 -2.12
C TRP A 372 15.70 9.23 -0.85
N GLY A 373 15.63 8.04 -0.25
CA GLY A 373 16.55 7.62 0.80
C GLY A 373 16.29 8.27 2.17
N TYR A 374 17.35 8.68 2.87
CA TYR A 374 17.27 9.25 4.22
C TYR A 374 17.80 10.68 4.26
N ILE A 375 16.98 11.61 4.73
CA ILE A 375 17.31 13.05 4.81
C ILE A 375 16.98 13.53 6.23
N GLN A 376 17.98 14.04 6.95
CA GLN A 376 17.81 14.62 8.29
C GLN A 376 18.32 16.06 8.39
N SER A 377 19.14 16.50 7.43
CA SER A 377 19.62 17.88 7.37
C SER A 377 19.65 18.40 5.92
N PRO A 378 19.75 19.72 5.72
CA PRO A 378 19.88 20.30 4.38
C PRO A 378 21.08 19.74 3.57
N GLU A 379 22.17 19.35 4.24
CA GLU A 379 23.35 18.78 3.58
C GLU A 379 23.05 17.42 2.93
N ASP A 380 22.14 16.63 3.51
CA ASP A 380 21.77 15.33 2.95
C ASP A 380 21.10 15.46 1.59
N LEU A 381 20.44 16.59 1.31
CA LEU A 381 19.76 16.87 0.03
C LEU A 381 20.72 16.71 -1.15
N ALA A 382 21.99 17.12 -1.00
CA ALA A 382 22.98 17.02 -2.06
C ALA A 382 23.28 15.58 -2.50
N THR A 383 22.94 14.59 -1.68
CA THR A 383 23.16 13.16 -1.99
C THR A 383 21.88 12.33 -2.08
N HIS A 384 20.72 12.98 -1.96
CA HIS A 384 19.40 12.34 -1.91
C HIS A 384 18.35 13.06 -2.75
N THR A 385 18.78 14.04 -3.55
CA THR A 385 17.92 14.76 -4.50
C THR A 385 18.64 14.96 -5.83
N ILE A 386 17.85 15.10 -6.90
CA ILE A 386 18.30 15.59 -8.20
C ILE A 386 17.13 16.32 -8.87
N SER A 387 17.40 17.42 -9.58
CA SER A 387 16.36 18.04 -10.40
C SER A 387 15.91 17.09 -11.51
N LEU A 388 14.62 17.16 -11.87
CA LEU A 388 14.09 16.33 -12.94
C LEU A 388 14.77 16.65 -14.28
N ASP A 389 15.13 17.90 -14.54
CA ASP A 389 15.89 18.27 -15.74
C ASP A 389 17.27 17.60 -15.79
N ALA A 390 18.04 17.65 -14.70
CA ALA A 390 19.37 17.04 -14.66
C ALA A 390 19.28 15.51 -14.79
N LEU A 391 18.28 14.87 -14.18
CA LEU A 391 18.06 13.44 -14.37
C LEU A 391 17.62 13.12 -15.80
N ALA A 392 16.80 13.97 -16.43
CA ALA A 392 16.34 13.78 -17.80
C ALA A 392 17.49 13.77 -18.83
N GLU A 393 18.62 14.41 -18.51
CA GLU A 393 19.83 14.42 -19.34
C GLU A 393 20.64 13.13 -19.25
N VAL A 394 20.46 12.31 -18.21
CA VAL A 394 21.21 11.06 -18.04
C VAL A 394 20.87 10.06 -19.15
N ARG A 395 21.92 9.45 -19.74
CA ARG A 395 21.82 8.48 -20.85
C ARG A 395 22.33 7.09 -20.53
N GLU A 396 23.28 6.97 -19.60
CA GLU A 396 23.98 5.70 -19.32
C GLU A 396 23.96 5.34 -17.84
N SER A 397 24.63 6.12 -17.00
CA SER A 397 24.63 5.88 -15.55
C SER A 397 24.84 7.16 -14.76
N LEU A 398 24.38 7.13 -13.51
CA LEU A 398 24.52 8.19 -12.53
C LEU A 398 24.63 7.54 -11.15
N THR A 399 25.53 8.04 -10.32
CA THR A 399 25.62 7.68 -8.90
C THR A 399 25.53 8.94 -8.06
N VAL A 400 24.59 8.97 -7.12
CA VAL A 400 24.42 10.07 -6.16
C VAL A 400 24.33 9.47 -4.77
N GLY A 401 25.38 9.69 -3.96
CA GLY A 401 25.50 9.04 -2.66
C GLY A 401 25.52 7.51 -2.79
N GLN A 402 24.52 6.85 -2.19
CA GLN A 402 24.34 5.38 -2.26
C GLN A 402 23.35 4.95 -3.36
N MET A 403 22.74 5.90 -4.06
CA MET A 403 21.83 5.60 -5.17
C MET A 403 22.63 5.40 -6.44
N THR A 404 22.29 4.35 -7.18
CA THR A 404 22.77 4.10 -8.52
C THR A 404 21.60 4.11 -9.49
N PHE A 405 21.77 4.80 -10.60
CA PHE A 405 20.85 4.81 -11.73
C PHE A 405 21.60 4.38 -12.99
N SER A 406 20.95 3.57 -13.82
CA SER A 406 21.42 3.27 -15.18
C SER A 406 20.28 3.38 -16.19
N GLY A 407 20.61 3.69 -17.44
CA GLY A 407 19.67 3.87 -18.54
C GLY A 407 19.23 5.31 -18.77
N LYS A 408 18.03 5.50 -19.33
CA LYS A 408 17.54 6.80 -19.81
C LYS A 408 16.70 7.51 -18.75
N GLY A 409 17.23 8.58 -18.16
CA GLY A 409 16.51 9.33 -17.12
C GLY A 409 15.24 10.01 -17.61
N SER A 410 15.19 10.45 -18.87
CA SER A 410 13.96 11.01 -19.47
C SER A 410 12.81 9.99 -19.54
N VAL A 411 13.11 8.71 -19.79
CA VAL A 411 12.11 7.63 -19.81
C VAL A 411 11.64 7.32 -18.39
N PHE A 412 12.55 7.32 -17.42
CA PHE A 412 12.22 7.16 -15.99
C PHE A 412 11.22 8.23 -15.53
N ILE A 413 11.54 9.51 -15.76
CA ILE A 413 10.67 10.63 -15.37
C ILE A 413 9.33 10.55 -16.11
N GLY A 414 9.36 10.27 -17.42
CA GLY A 414 8.15 10.05 -18.22
C GLY A 414 7.24 9.00 -17.62
N SER A 415 7.77 7.84 -17.22
CA SER A 415 6.97 6.77 -16.61
C SER A 415 6.31 7.17 -15.29
N PHE A 416 6.98 7.98 -14.45
CA PHE A 416 6.36 8.52 -13.25
C PHE A 416 5.28 9.53 -13.60
N LYS A 417 5.58 10.53 -14.45
CA LYS A 417 4.61 11.56 -14.84
C LYS A 417 3.35 10.95 -15.48
N ASP A 418 3.49 9.92 -16.31
CA ASP A 418 2.35 9.21 -16.90
C ASP A 418 1.50 8.48 -15.85
N ARG A 419 2.17 7.80 -14.88
CA ARG A 419 1.48 7.15 -13.77
C ARG A 419 0.71 8.16 -12.90
N LEU A 420 1.31 9.29 -12.57
CA LEU A 420 0.69 10.32 -11.73
C LEU A 420 -0.52 10.95 -12.42
N LYS A 421 -0.41 11.27 -13.71
CA LYS A 421 -1.54 11.76 -14.51
C LYS A 421 -2.69 10.76 -14.55
N LYS A 422 -2.37 9.46 -14.69
CA LYS A 422 -3.38 8.39 -14.66
C LYS A 422 -4.09 8.32 -13.31
N ILE A 423 -3.34 8.39 -12.20
CA ILE A 423 -3.93 8.42 -10.84
C ILE A 423 -4.84 9.63 -10.65
N LEU A 424 -4.41 10.84 -10.98
CA LEU A 424 -5.24 12.05 -10.86
C LEU A 424 -6.52 11.96 -11.71
N LYS A 425 -6.39 11.42 -12.93
CA LYS A 425 -7.54 11.20 -13.81
C LYS A 425 -8.53 10.20 -13.21
N ASP A 426 -8.04 9.05 -12.76
CA ASP A 426 -8.90 7.99 -12.22
C ASP A 426 -9.55 8.39 -10.90
N ASN A 427 -8.86 9.22 -10.12
CA ASN A 427 -9.41 9.80 -8.90
C ASN A 427 -10.46 10.89 -9.16
N GLY A 428 -10.56 11.41 -10.38
CA GLY A 428 -11.45 12.52 -10.69
C GLY A 428 -10.97 13.87 -10.15
N ALA A 429 -9.65 14.04 -10.02
CA ALA A 429 -9.03 15.26 -9.49
C ALA A 429 -9.33 16.50 -10.35
N LEU A 430 -9.55 16.29 -11.65
CA LEU A 430 -9.84 17.34 -12.64
C LEU A 430 -11.33 17.38 -13.03
N PHE A 431 -12.21 16.84 -12.18
CA PHE A 431 -13.65 16.80 -12.44
C PHE A 431 -14.23 18.21 -12.51
N LYS A 432 -14.94 18.49 -13.61
CA LYS A 432 -15.60 19.77 -13.83
C LYS A 432 -16.74 19.60 -14.83
N ASP A 433 -17.89 20.21 -14.55
CA ASP A 433 -19.05 20.25 -15.46
C ASP A 433 -19.51 18.87 -15.98
N GLY A 434 -19.30 17.80 -15.20
CA GLY A 434 -19.65 16.43 -15.57
C GLY A 434 -18.56 15.65 -16.32
N GLU A 435 -17.46 16.30 -16.71
CA GLU A 435 -16.31 15.68 -17.37
C GLU A 435 -15.21 15.28 -16.37
N ASN A 436 -14.32 14.37 -16.77
CA ASN A 436 -13.21 13.85 -15.94
C ASN A 436 -13.65 13.29 -14.58
N ARG A 437 -14.82 12.63 -14.57
CA ARG A 437 -15.35 11.92 -13.41
C ARG A 437 -14.46 10.72 -13.05
N GLY A 438 -14.25 10.52 -11.76
CA GLY A 438 -13.50 9.38 -11.22
C GLY A 438 -13.94 9.01 -9.80
N HIS A 439 -13.04 8.34 -9.06
CA HIS A 439 -13.32 7.78 -7.74
C HIS A 439 -13.87 8.80 -6.73
N ALA A 440 -13.37 10.05 -6.72
CA ALA A 440 -13.88 11.11 -5.85
C ALA A 440 -15.38 11.40 -6.05
N GLN A 441 -15.93 11.12 -7.22
CA GLN A 441 -17.35 11.29 -7.51
C GLN A 441 -18.13 9.98 -7.49
N ASP A 442 -17.47 8.83 -7.69
CA ASP A 442 -18.12 7.52 -7.80
C ASP A 442 -18.22 6.74 -6.48
N ASP A 443 -17.26 6.92 -5.57
CA ASP A 443 -17.13 6.11 -4.35
C ASP A 443 -17.89 6.67 -3.14
N GLN A 444 -18.74 7.69 -3.36
CA GLN A 444 -19.54 8.32 -2.31
C GLN A 444 -20.58 7.36 -1.66
N ASN A 445 -20.89 6.22 -2.29
CA ASN A 445 -22.05 5.36 -1.93
C ASN A 445 -21.71 3.88 -1.63
N ILE A 446 -20.54 3.56 -1.10
CA ILE A 446 -20.19 2.17 -0.74
C ILE A 446 -20.78 1.80 0.64
N SER A 447 -21.52 0.69 0.70
CA SER A 447 -22.04 0.12 1.96
C SER A 447 -21.22 -1.07 2.40
N TYR A 448 -20.82 -1.14 3.67
CA TYR A 448 -20.05 -2.26 4.20
C TYR A 448 -20.89 -3.12 5.14
N ASN A 449 -20.95 -4.40 4.82
CA ASN A 449 -21.69 -5.41 5.57
C ASN A 449 -20.76 -6.24 6.44
N ILE A 450 -21.27 -6.69 7.58
CA ILE A 450 -20.51 -7.41 8.61
C ILE A 450 -20.57 -8.93 8.36
N ILE A 451 -19.46 -9.61 8.64
CA ILE A 451 -19.34 -11.07 8.72
C ILE A 451 -18.74 -11.42 10.10
N GLN A 452 -19.22 -12.49 10.71
CA GLN A 452 -18.80 -12.93 12.04
C GLN A 452 -18.13 -14.32 12.02
N PRO A 453 -17.13 -14.58 12.90
CA PRO A 453 -16.52 -15.90 13.04
C PRO A 453 -17.38 -16.85 13.87
N TYR A 454 -17.10 -18.15 13.80
CA TYR A 454 -17.56 -19.11 14.81
C TYR A 454 -16.98 -18.74 16.18
N ARG A 455 -17.84 -18.63 17.20
CA ARG A 455 -17.45 -18.21 18.55
C ARG A 455 -17.10 -19.37 19.48
N THR A 456 -17.52 -20.59 19.17
CA THR A 456 -17.36 -21.79 20.01
C THR A 456 -17.09 -23.04 19.16
N GLY A 457 -16.72 -24.15 19.82
CA GLY A 457 -16.48 -25.45 19.19
C GLY A 457 -15.15 -25.53 18.43
N GLU A 458 -14.96 -26.61 17.67
CA GLU A 458 -13.69 -26.90 16.97
C GLU A 458 -13.35 -25.88 15.87
N ARG A 459 -14.36 -25.16 15.37
CA ARG A 459 -14.21 -24.13 14.34
C ARG A 459 -13.99 -22.72 14.91
N LYS A 460 -13.90 -22.58 16.23
CA LYS A 460 -13.75 -21.29 16.92
C LYS A 460 -12.63 -20.46 16.28
N GLY A 461 -12.99 -19.27 15.80
CA GLY A 461 -12.09 -18.33 15.12
C GLY A 461 -12.08 -18.44 13.60
N LEU A 462 -12.54 -19.55 13.01
CA LEU A 462 -12.76 -19.61 11.57
C LEU A 462 -14.06 -18.90 11.20
N TYR A 463 -14.12 -18.46 9.95
CA TYR A 463 -15.35 -17.95 9.35
C TYR A 463 -16.05 -19.09 8.60
N PRO A 464 -17.39 -19.12 8.59
CA PRO A 464 -18.13 -20.13 7.83
C PRO A 464 -17.81 -20.02 6.35
N SER A 465 -17.99 -21.13 5.63
CA SER A 465 -17.90 -21.10 4.18
C SER A 465 -19.06 -20.27 3.64
N ILE A 466 -18.75 -19.12 3.06
CA ILE A 466 -19.72 -18.14 2.58
C ILE A 466 -19.46 -17.89 1.09
N ARG A 467 -20.53 -17.83 0.31
CA ARG A 467 -20.50 -17.30 -1.06
C ARG A 467 -21.52 -16.17 -1.19
N ILE A 468 -21.06 -15.01 -1.65
CA ILE A 468 -21.85 -13.81 -1.89
C ILE A 468 -21.69 -13.45 -3.37
N LYS A 469 -22.80 -13.20 -4.04
CA LYS A 469 -22.89 -12.83 -5.46
C LYS A 469 -24.23 -12.09 -5.67
N PRO A 470 -24.44 -11.40 -6.81
CA PRO A 470 -25.69 -10.69 -7.11
C PRO A 470 -26.93 -11.60 -7.06
#